data_AF-A0AAV1LVT2-F1
#
_entry.id   AF-A0AAV1LVT2-F1
#
_cell.length_a   1.000
_cell.length_b   1.000
_cell.length_c   1.000
_cell.angle_alpha   90.00
_cell.angle_beta   90.00
_cell.angle_gamma   90.00
#
_symmetry.space_group_name_H-M   'P 1'
#
loop_
_entity.id
_entity.type
_entity.pdbx_description
1 polymer ?
#
loop_
_entity_poly.entity_id
_entity_poly.type
_entity_poly.pdbx_seq_one_letter_code
_entity_poly.pdbx_strand_id
1 'polypeptide(L)'
;MDGVNKRALSILGASVEQPYILLNNREVVTIFDTPHLLKCFRNMFLKYDIKCPTNITSNDQIGFGVAKWSHIKEFYETDNTNPNFVFAPCLKQEHLNPNTKQKMKVKLAAQVLSHSVAAGMYAKISQGELSSEAVTTANVIANMDKLFDCVNACTPDLRRGKPYSTNMTNNTPHLTHFTLMKNFFKELTFLGCKRASPSQEGWIWSINGIERI
;
A
#
# COMPACT_ATOMS: atom_id res chain seq x y z
N MET A 1 8.99 -3.47 10.73
CA MET A 1 10.32 -4.04 10.45
C MET A 1 11.10 -4.05 11.75
N ASP A 2 11.78 -5.14 12.07
CA ASP A 2 12.67 -5.16 13.24
C ASP A 2 13.93 -4.34 12.92
N GLY A 3 14.28 -3.39 13.80
CA GLY A 3 15.42 -2.50 13.60
C GLY A 3 16.75 -3.25 13.55
N VAL A 4 16.80 -4.44 14.14
CA VAL A 4 17.98 -5.32 14.15
C VAL A 4 18.31 -5.80 12.74
N ASN A 5 17.32 -6.34 12.00
CA ASN A 5 17.54 -6.89 10.66
C ASN A 5 17.98 -5.81 9.67
N LYS A 6 17.38 -4.62 9.74
CA LYS A 6 17.77 -3.48 8.91
C LYS A 6 19.22 -3.07 9.19
N ARG A 7 19.61 -3.01 10.47
CA ARG A 7 20.99 -2.69 10.87
C ARG A 7 21.99 -3.75 10.41
N ALA A 8 21.63 -5.03 10.50
CA ALA A 8 22.48 -6.13 10.02
C ALA A 8 22.75 -6.01 8.51
N LEU A 9 21.71 -5.79 7.70
CA LEU A 9 21.86 -5.59 6.26
C LEU A 9 22.73 -4.38 5.92
N SER A 10 22.56 -3.28 6.66
CA SER A 10 23.40 -2.09 6.49
C SER A 10 24.87 -2.34 6.82
N ILE A 11 25.16 -3.13 7.86
CA ILE A 11 26.55 -3.53 8.20
C ILE A 11 27.14 -4.41 7.09
N LEU A 12 26.33 -5.23 6.44
CA LEU A 12 26.74 -6.06 5.31
C LEU A 12 26.86 -5.29 3.98
N GLY A 13 26.64 -3.97 4.00
CA GLY A 13 26.83 -3.08 2.85
C GLY A 13 25.58 -2.83 2.00
N ALA A 14 24.43 -3.39 2.36
CA ALA A 14 23.20 -3.14 1.62
C ALA A 14 22.57 -1.79 2.02
N SER A 15 21.95 -1.12 1.06
CA SER A 15 21.19 0.12 1.25
C SER A 15 19.87 0.09 0.48
N VAL A 16 19.08 1.15 0.59
CA VAL A 16 17.83 1.29 -0.18
C VAL A 16 18.13 1.34 -1.68
N GLU A 17 19.18 2.05 -2.07
CA GLU A 17 19.63 2.22 -3.45
C GLU A 17 20.35 0.97 -3.97
N GLN A 18 21.05 0.26 -3.09
CA GLN A 18 21.77 -0.97 -3.38
C GLN A 18 21.28 -2.10 -2.46
N PRO A 19 20.09 -2.67 -2.73
CA PRO A 19 19.43 -3.62 -1.84
C PRO A 19 20.01 -5.03 -1.96
N TYR A 20 21.33 -5.17 -1.99
CA TYR A 20 22.03 -6.44 -2.11
C TYR A 20 23.34 -6.42 -1.31
N ILE A 21 23.83 -7.61 -0.98
CA ILE A 21 25.16 -7.80 -0.41
C ILE A 21 26.02 -8.61 -1.36
N LEU A 22 27.34 -8.43 -1.31
CA LEU A 22 28.28 -9.21 -2.10
C LEU A 22 28.83 -10.37 -1.26
N LEU A 23 28.59 -11.60 -1.71
CA LEU A 23 29.14 -12.80 -1.12
C LEU A 23 29.90 -13.59 -2.19
N ASN A 24 31.23 -13.70 -2.05
CA ASN A 24 32.09 -14.39 -3.02
C ASN A 24 31.87 -13.92 -4.47
N ASN A 25 31.80 -12.60 -4.68
CA ASN A 25 31.51 -11.94 -5.96
C ASN A 25 30.14 -12.29 -6.57
N ARG A 26 29.19 -12.78 -5.76
CA ARG A 26 27.80 -12.96 -6.16
C ARG A 26 26.91 -11.98 -5.42
N GLU A 27 26.00 -11.35 -6.14
CA GLU A 27 24.98 -10.48 -5.53
C GLU A 27 23.92 -11.36 -4.85
N VAL A 28 23.69 -11.10 -3.56
CA VAL A 28 22.56 -11.66 -2.81
C VAL A 28 21.58 -10.51 -2.59
N VAL A 29 20.53 -10.48 -3.39
CA VAL A 29 19.46 -9.48 -3.29
C VAL A 29 18.71 -9.66 -1.98
N THR A 30 18.41 -8.55 -1.32
CA THR A 30 17.76 -8.50 -0.01
C THR A 30 16.39 -7.85 -0.15
N ILE A 31 15.36 -8.56 0.29
CA ILE A 31 13.96 -8.11 0.21
C ILE A 31 13.34 -8.27 1.59
N PHE A 32 12.57 -7.28 2.03
CA PHE A 32 11.78 -7.38 3.25
C PHE A 32 10.44 -8.06 3.01
N ASP A 33 9.96 -8.76 4.04
CA ASP A 33 8.64 -9.40 4.08
C ASP A 33 7.50 -8.41 3.78
N THR A 34 6.94 -8.51 2.58
CA THR A 34 5.92 -7.59 2.04
C THR A 34 4.58 -7.67 2.79
N PRO A 35 4.06 -8.86 3.19
CA PRO A 35 2.99 -8.98 4.19
C PRO A 35 3.19 -8.12 5.45
N HIS A 36 4.40 -8.12 6.02
CA HIS A 36 4.70 -7.33 7.20
C HIS A 36 4.77 -5.83 6.90
N LEU A 37 5.31 -5.43 5.75
CA LEU A 37 5.31 -4.04 5.30
C LEU A 37 3.88 -3.50 5.10
N LEU A 38 2.98 -4.27 4.48
CA LEU A 38 1.57 -3.91 4.28
C LEU A 38 0.86 -3.70 5.63
N LYS A 39 1.08 -4.62 6.57
CA LYS A 39 0.56 -4.51 7.93
C LYS A 39 1.09 -3.27 8.66
N CYS A 40 2.38 -2.99 8.56
CA CYS A 40 2.98 -1.78 9.15
C CYS A 40 2.37 -0.50 8.55
N PHE A 41 2.21 -0.46 7.22
CA PHE A 41 1.57 0.66 6.53
C PHE A 41 0.13 0.87 7.02
N ARG A 42 -0.68 -0.20 7.08
CA ARG A 42 -2.05 -0.13 7.63
C ARG A 42 -2.06 0.39 9.06
N ASN A 43 -1.18 -0.11 9.92
CA ASN A 43 -1.14 0.30 11.33
C ASN A 43 -0.74 1.78 11.50
N MET A 44 0.11 2.30 10.62
CA MET A 44 0.42 3.73 10.56
C MET A 44 -0.77 4.55 10.08
N PHE A 45 -1.44 4.11 9.01
CA PHE A 45 -2.62 4.78 8.47
C PHE A 45 -3.80 4.81 9.45
N LEU A 46 -3.99 3.74 10.23
CA LEU A 46 -4.96 3.69 11.32
C LEU A 46 -4.73 4.77 12.39
N LYS A 47 -3.47 5.21 12.57
CA LYS A 47 -3.07 6.16 13.61
C LYS A 47 -2.92 7.59 13.10
N TYR A 48 -2.52 7.76 11.84
CA TYR A 48 -2.16 9.03 11.25
C TYR A 48 -2.73 9.14 9.84
N ASP A 49 -3.28 10.31 9.52
CA ASP A 49 -3.67 10.63 8.15
C ASP A 49 -2.43 10.74 7.25
N ILE A 50 -2.61 10.43 5.97
CA ILE A 50 -1.53 10.41 4.98
C ILE A 50 -1.71 11.59 4.04
N LYS A 51 -0.75 12.52 4.05
CA LYS A 51 -0.60 13.49 2.98
C LYS A 51 0.25 12.87 1.88
N CYS A 52 -0.25 12.85 0.65
CA CYS A 52 0.42 12.21 -0.48
C CYS A 52 0.16 12.97 -1.79
N PRO A 53 1.02 12.78 -2.81
CA PRO A 53 0.80 13.36 -4.13
C PRO A 53 -0.47 12.80 -4.77
N THR A 54 -1.17 13.64 -5.53
CA THR A 54 -2.33 13.27 -6.33
C THR A 54 -2.04 13.46 -7.81
N ASN A 55 -2.89 12.88 -8.65
CA ASN A 55 -2.80 13.06 -10.10
C ASN A 55 -3.35 14.42 -10.56
N ILE A 56 -3.75 15.28 -9.62
CA ILE A 56 -4.24 16.63 -9.90
C ILE A 56 -3.01 17.54 -9.94
N THR A 57 -2.68 18.05 -11.12
CA THR A 57 -1.59 19.00 -11.30
C THR A 57 -2.14 20.36 -11.68
N SER A 58 -1.64 21.41 -11.03
CA SER A 58 -1.94 22.80 -11.37
C SER A 58 -0.64 23.54 -11.57
N ASN A 59 -0.48 24.26 -12.70
CA ASN A 59 0.72 25.03 -13.03
C ASN A 59 2.03 24.22 -12.90
N ASP A 60 2.07 23.01 -13.46
CA ASP A 60 3.20 22.07 -13.38
C ASP A 60 3.63 21.64 -11.96
N GLN A 61 2.82 21.93 -10.95
CA GLN A 61 3.03 21.46 -9.59
C GLN A 61 2.15 20.26 -9.27
N ILE A 62 2.75 19.27 -8.62
CA ILE A 62 2.05 18.09 -8.10
C ILE A 62 1.13 18.52 -6.97
N GLY A 63 -0.17 18.29 -7.13
CA GLY A 63 -1.15 18.49 -6.08
C GLY A 63 -0.97 17.48 -4.95
N PHE A 64 -1.38 17.86 -3.75
CA PHE A 64 -1.38 16.97 -2.60
C PHE A 64 -2.80 16.78 -2.08
N GLY A 65 -3.09 15.56 -1.67
CA GLY A 65 -4.34 15.17 -1.03
C GLY A 65 -4.07 14.57 0.34
N VAL A 66 -5.13 14.50 1.16
CA VAL A 66 -5.06 13.85 2.47
C VAL A 66 -5.97 12.63 2.48
N ALA A 67 -5.38 11.45 2.57
CA ALA A 67 -6.09 10.22 2.87
C ALA A 67 -6.30 10.13 4.38
N LYS A 68 -7.56 9.97 4.78
CA LYS A 68 -7.98 9.88 6.19
C LYS A 68 -8.55 8.51 6.49
N TRP A 69 -8.28 8.00 7.69
CA TRP A 69 -8.89 6.74 8.14
C TRP A 69 -10.40 6.89 8.39
N SER A 70 -10.86 8.10 8.71
CA SER A 70 -12.30 8.42 8.85
C SER A 70 -13.08 8.14 7.57
N HIS A 71 -12.51 8.43 6.39
CA HIS A 71 -13.16 8.14 5.12
C HIS A 71 -13.47 6.64 4.93
N ILE A 72 -12.64 5.74 5.50
CA ILE A 72 -12.88 4.29 5.45
C ILE A 72 -14.01 3.90 6.40
N LYS A 73 -14.11 4.57 7.56
CA LYS A 73 -15.21 4.36 8.52
C LYS A 73 -16.54 4.83 7.94
N GLU A 74 -16.56 6.02 7.36
CA GLU A 74 -17.74 6.58 6.67
C GLU A 74 -18.18 5.69 5.50
N PHE A 75 -17.23 5.21 4.70
CA PHE A 75 -17.51 4.24 3.64
C PHE A 75 -18.14 2.96 4.20
N TYR A 76 -17.59 2.37 5.25
CA TYR A 76 -18.15 1.16 5.86
C TYR A 76 -19.59 1.36 6.38
N GLU A 77 -19.87 2.50 7.02
CA GLU A 77 -21.21 2.82 7.51
C GLU A 77 -22.21 2.98 6.34
N THR A 78 -21.79 3.64 5.28
CA THR A 78 -22.61 3.89 4.08
C THR A 78 -22.81 2.60 3.25
N ASP A 79 -21.79 1.75 3.15
CA ASP A 79 -21.85 0.51 2.39
C ASP A 79 -22.73 -0.54 3.08
N ASN A 80 -22.69 -0.63 4.41
CA ASN A 80 -23.51 -1.58 5.17
C ASN A 80 -24.98 -1.20 5.28
N THR A 81 -25.32 0.09 5.09
CA THR A 81 -26.72 0.54 5.07
C THR A 81 -27.33 0.45 3.67
N ASN A 82 -26.54 0.06 2.65
CA ASN A 82 -27.01 -0.11 1.29
C ASN A 82 -27.94 -1.34 1.17
N PRO A 83 -29.23 -1.17 0.86
CA PRO A 83 -30.20 -2.28 0.87
C PRO A 83 -30.01 -3.27 -0.27
N ASN A 84 -29.31 -2.87 -1.34
CA ASN A 84 -29.24 -3.67 -2.58
C ASN A 84 -27.94 -4.46 -2.71
N PHE A 85 -26.81 -3.84 -2.38
CA PHE A 85 -25.48 -4.42 -2.61
C PHE A 85 -24.43 -3.82 -1.69
N VAL A 86 -23.59 -4.68 -1.11
CA VAL A 86 -22.44 -4.30 -0.28
C VAL A 86 -21.18 -4.49 -1.10
N PHE A 87 -20.44 -3.39 -1.35
CA PHE A 87 -19.22 -3.41 -2.16
C PHE A 87 -18.08 -4.15 -1.47
N ALA A 88 -17.92 -3.99 -0.15
CA ALA A 88 -16.81 -4.55 0.62
C ALA A 88 -17.28 -5.49 1.74
N PRO A 89 -17.89 -6.66 1.44
CA PRO A 89 -18.48 -7.56 2.45
C PRO A 89 -17.45 -8.18 3.42
N CYS A 90 -16.16 -8.12 3.08
CA CYS A 90 -15.07 -8.54 3.94
C CYS A 90 -14.67 -7.49 4.97
N LEU A 91 -14.97 -6.21 4.73
CA LEU A 91 -14.67 -5.12 5.65
C LEU A 91 -15.65 -5.22 6.82
N LYS A 92 -15.12 -5.24 8.04
CA LYS A 92 -15.88 -5.43 9.30
C LYS A 92 -15.35 -4.50 10.38
N GLN A 93 -16.09 -4.32 11.47
CA GLN A 93 -15.68 -3.47 12.59
C GLN A 93 -14.26 -3.77 13.12
N GLU A 94 -13.85 -5.04 13.14
CA GLU A 94 -12.49 -5.44 13.57
C GLU A 94 -11.36 -4.95 12.65
N HIS A 95 -11.68 -4.55 11.43
CA HIS A 95 -10.73 -3.94 10.50
C HIS A 95 -10.51 -2.47 10.82
N LEU A 96 -11.58 -1.77 11.19
CA LEU A 96 -11.62 -0.34 11.47
C LEU A 96 -11.07 0.00 12.86
N ASN A 97 -11.35 -0.86 13.84
CA ASN A 97 -10.94 -0.70 15.23
C ASN A 97 -10.31 -2.00 15.76
N PRO A 98 -9.14 -2.42 15.22
CA PRO A 98 -8.49 -3.67 15.61
C PRO A 98 -7.85 -3.59 17.01
N ASN A 99 -8.03 -4.64 17.81
CA ASN A 99 -7.26 -4.84 19.04
C ASN A 99 -5.78 -5.21 18.76
N THR A 100 -4.96 -5.31 19.80
CA THR A 100 -3.52 -5.60 19.68
C THR A 100 -3.21 -6.88 18.90
N LYS A 101 -4.00 -7.95 19.08
CA LYS A 101 -3.83 -9.21 18.35
C LYS A 101 -4.27 -9.07 16.88
N GLN A 102 -5.37 -8.37 16.63
CA GLN A 102 -5.89 -8.10 15.27
C GLN A 102 -4.96 -7.18 14.47
N LYS A 103 -4.25 -6.24 15.12
CA LYS A 103 -3.21 -5.42 14.47
C LYS A 103 -2.08 -6.25 13.86
N MET A 104 -1.87 -7.47 14.36
CA MET A 104 -0.84 -8.39 13.86
C MET A 104 -1.29 -9.23 12.66
N LYS A 105 -2.60 -9.32 12.38
CA LYS A 105 -3.15 -10.15 11.30
C LYS A 105 -3.00 -9.45 9.95
N VAL A 106 -2.12 -9.98 9.09
CA VAL A 106 -1.92 -9.49 7.71
C VAL A 106 -3.24 -9.54 6.92
N LYS A 107 -4.03 -10.60 7.10
CA LYS A 107 -5.34 -10.75 6.45
C LYS A 107 -6.22 -9.50 6.63
N LEU A 108 -6.31 -8.96 7.85
CA LEU A 108 -7.12 -7.77 8.12
C LEU A 108 -6.52 -6.53 7.43
N ALA A 109 -5.20 -6.41 7.34
CA ALA A 109 -4.57 -5.31 6.62
C ALA A 109 -4.86 -5.38 5.11
N ALA A 110 -4.71 -6.56 4.51
CA ALA A 110 -4.99 -6.79 3.10
C ALA A 110 -6.47 -6.57 2.75
N GLN A 111 -7.40 -6.98 3.62
CA GLN A 111 -8.84 -6.77 3.38
C GLN A 111 -9.24 -5.28 3.44
N VAL A 112 -8.63 -4.48 4.32
CA VAL A 112 -8.83 -3.01 4.31
C VAL A 112 -8.26 -2.39 3.04
N LEU A 113 -7.03 -2.78 2.69
CA LEU A 113 -6.29 -2.23 1.55
C LEU A 113 -6.59 -3.01 0.27
N SER A 114 -7.86 -3.28 0.00
CA SER A 114 -8.30 -4.15 -1.10
C SER A 114 -8.99 -3.39 -2.22
N HIS A 115 -8.98 -4.00 -3.41
CA HIS A 115 -9.69 -3.50 -4.58
C HIS A 115 -11.17 -3.21 -4.31
N SER A 116 -11.89 -4.11 -3.61
CA SER A 116 -13.31 -3.95 -3.33
C SER A 116 -13.61 -2.72 -2.46
N VAL A 117 -12.73 -2.42 -1.50
CA VAL A 117 -12.87 -1.20 -0.67
C VAL A 117 -12.65 0.04 -1.53
N ALA A 118 -11.59 0.09 -2.34
CA ALA A 118 -11.34 1.23 -3.22
C ALA A 118 -12.48 1.43 -4.24
N ALA A 119 -12.92 0.36 -4.90
CA ALA A 119 -14.01 0.40 -5.87
C ALA A 119 -15.33 0.88 -5.24
N GLY A 120 -15.67 0.38 -4.06
CA GLY A 120 -16.84 0.84 -3.31
C GLY A 120 -16.75 2.32 -2.92
N MET A 121 -15.58 2.78 -2.46
CA MET A 121 -15.37 4.19 -2.16
C MET A 121 -15.56 5.07 -3.40
N TYR A 122 -15.00 4.70 -4.56
CA TYR A 122 -15.24 5.46 -5.80
C TYR A 122 -16.72 5.51 -6.18
N ALA A 123 -17.44 4.40 -6.07
CA ALA A 123 -18.87 4.35 -6.37
C ALA A 123 -19.65 5.31 -5.46
N LYS A 124 -19.40 5.27 -4.15
CA LYS A 124 -20.06 6.14 -3.17
C LYS A 124 -19.71 7.62 -3.35
N ILE A 125 -18.47 7.93 -3.73
CA ILE A 125 -18.07 9.30 -4.11
C ILE A 125 -18.84 9.77 -5.34
N SER A 126 -18.94 8.92 -6.38
CA SER A 126 -19.64 9.28 -7.63
C SER A 126 -21.15 9.49 -7.43
N GLN A 127 -21.74 8.81 -6.44
CA GLN A 127 -23.14 8.96 -6.04
C GLN A 127 -23.38 10.17 -5.12
N GLY A 128 -22.32 10.85 -4.68
CA GLY A 128 -22.42 11.95 -3.70
C GLY A 128 -22.71 11.48 -2.28
N GLU A 129 -22.62 10.17 -2.00
CA GLU A 129 -22.84 9.58 -0.68
C GLU A 129 -21.58 9.60 0.21
N LEU A 130 -20.40 9.78 -0.40
CA LEU A 130 -19.14 9.98 0.29
C LEU A 130 -18.47 11.27 -0.22
N SER A 131 -17.81 12.02 0.68
CA SER A 131 -17.14 13.27 0.33
C SER A 131 -16.15 13.09 -0.82
N SER A 132 -16.08 14.06 -1.75
CA SER A 132 -15.08 14.06 -2.83
C SER A 132 -13.64 14.04 -2.31
N GLU A 133 -13.38 14.53 -1.09
CA GLU A 133 -12.08 14.44 -0.43
C GLU A 133 -11.62 12.98 -0.24
N ALA A 134 -12.57 12.04 -0.10
CA ALA A 134 -12.30 10.63 0.10
C ALA A 134 -11.64 9.95 -1.11
N VAL A 135 -11.63 10.62 -2.28
CA VAL A 135 -10.95 10.11 -3.48
C VAL A 135 -9.46 9.87 -3.24
N THR A 136 -8.83 10.68 -2.40
CA THR A 136 -7.41 10.48 -2.04
C THR A 136 -7.24 9.16 -1.27
N THR A 137 -8.13 8.87 -0.31
CA THR A 137 -8.12 7.60 0.42
C THR A 137 -8.33 6.42 -0.52
N ALA A 138 -9.31 6.50 -1.42
CA ALA A 138 -9.58 5.44 -2.39
C ALA A 138 -8.37 5.17 -3.32
N ASN A 139 -7.69 6.23 -3.77
CA ASN A 139 -6.46 6.14 -4.57
C ASN A 139 -5.34 5.43 -3.81
N VAL A 140 -5.10 5.80 -2.55
CA VAL A 140 -4.09 5.14 -1.71
C VAL A 140 -4.39 3.65 -1.54
N ILE A 141 -5.64 3.30 -1.25
CA ILE A 141 -6.08 1.90 -1.09
C ILE A 141 -5.87 1.12 -2.39
N ALA A 142 -6.31 1.67 -3.53
CA ALA A 142 -6.16 1.03 -4.84
C ALA A 142 -4.69 0.80 -5.21
N ASN A 143 -3.83 1.78 -4.94
CA ASN A 143 -2.40 1.69 -5.23
C ASN A 143 -1.69 0.65 -4.36
N MET A 144 -2.05 0.56 -3.09
CA MET A 144 -1.53 -0.45 -2.17
C MET A 144 -2.02 -1.86 -2.50
N ASP A 145 -3.29 -2.05 -2.90
CA ASP A 145 -3.83 -3.33 -3.38
C ASP A 145 -3.03 -3.83 -4.58
N LYS A 146 -2.88 -2.99 -5.61
CA LYS A 146 -2.09 -3.31 -6.80
C LYS A 146 -0.63 -3.64 -6.47
N LEU A 147 0.01 -2.85 -5.60
CA LEU A 147 1.39 -3.10 -5.18
C LEU A 147 1.52 -4.44 -4.47
N PHE A 148 0.59 -4.76 -3.56
CA PHE A 148 0.64 -6.02 -2.83
C PHE A 148 0.38 -7.22 -3.75
N ASP A 149 -0.51 -7.08 -4.72
CA ASP A 149 -0.72 -8.10 -5.76
C ASP A 149 0.56 -8.35 -6.56
N CYS A 150 1.30 -7.28 -6.94
CA CYS A 150 2.55 -7.39 -7.71
C CYS A 150 3.59 -8.30 -7.04
N VAL A 151 3.64 -8.28 -5.71
CA VAL A 151 4.67 -8.95 -4.90
C VAL A 151 4.18 -10.25 -4.25
N ASN A 152 2.94 -10.65 -4.54
CA ASN A 152 2.29 -11.84 -3.95
C ASN A 152 1.58 -12.71 -5.01
N ALA A 153 1.83 -12.45 -6.29
CA ALA A 153 1.36 -13.28 -7.39
C ALA A 153 2.10 -14.63 -7.42
N CYS A 154 1.40 -15.68 -7.86
CA CYS A 154 1.95 -17.04 -7.92
C CYS A 154 1.57 -17.80 -9.20
N THR A 155 1.09 -17.10 -10.22
CA THR A 155 0.61 -17.69 -11.47
C THR A 155 0.81 -16.71 -12.62
N PRO A 156 1.07 -17.20 -13.86
CA PRO A 156 1.05 -16.35 -15.04
C PRO A 156 -0.39 -15.92 -15.42
N ASP A 157 -1.42 -16.63 -14.96
CA ASP A 157 -2.79 -16.42 -15.40
C ASP A 157 -3.46 -15.23 -14.72
N LEU A 158 -4.27 -14.50 -15.48
CA LEU A 158 -5.10 -13.42 -14.95
C LEU A 158 -6.08 -13.95 -13.91
N ARG A 159 -5.82 -13.65 -12.64
CA ARG A 159 -6.76 -13.96 -11.56
C ARG A 159 -7.74 -12.82 -11.37
N ARG A 160 -9.04 -13.10 -11.54
CA ARG A 160 -10.14 -12.16 -11.29
C ARG A 160 -9.99 -10.84 -12.08
N GLY A 161 -9.40 -10.92 -13.28
CA GLY A 161 -9.15 -9.74 -14.12
C GLY A 161 -8.10 -8.77 -13.56
N LYS A 162 -7.33 -9.15 -12.54
CA LYS A 162 -6.28 -8.30 -11.96
C LYS A 162 -4.94 -8.49 -12.69
N PRO A 163 -4.46 -7.51 -13.48
CA PRO A 163 -3.21 -7.66 -14.23
C PRO A 163 -1.97 -7.73 -13.32
N TYR A 164 -2.02 -7.13 -12.14
CA TYR A 164 -0.95 -7.13 -11.16
C TYR A 164 -0.87 -8.42 -10.32
N SER A 165 -1.85 -9.33 -10.45
CA SER A 165 -1.84 -10.63 -9.78
C SER A 165 -1.25 -11.74 -10.66
N THR A 166 -0.35 -11.38 -11.58
CA THR A 166 0.31 -12.28 -12.52
C THR A 166 1.81 -12.28 -12.32
N ASN A 167 2.53 -13.27 -12.87
CA ASN A 167 3.98 -13.28 -12.85
C ASN A 167 4.55 -12.01 -13.52
N MET A 168 5.58 -11.44 -12.88
CA MET A 168 6.25 -10.25 -13.37
C MET A 168 7.07 -10.56 -14.63
N THR A 169 6.91 -9.73 -15.66
CA THR A 169 7.69 -9.79 -16.90
C THR A 169 7.90 -8.37 -17.42
N ASN A 170 8.78 -8.17 -18.39
CA ASN A 170 9.01 -6.85 -18.99
C ASN A 170 7.77 -6.28 -19.73
N ASN A 171 6.79 -7.14 -20.05
CA ASN A 171 5.58 -6.74 -20.78
C ASN A 171 4.40 -6.44 -19.84
N THR A 172 4.51 -6.74 -18.55
CA THR A 172 3.42 -6.53 -17.60
C THR A 172 3.56 -5.16 -16.91
N PRO A 173 2.45 -4.58 -16.40
CA PRO A 173 2.47 -3.20 -15.88
C PRO A 173 3.19 -3.01 -14.54
N HIS A 174 3.83 -4.06 -14.00
CA HIS A 174 4.44 -4.08 -12.67
C HIS A 174 5.53 -3.02 -12.50
N LEU A 175 6.48 -2.92 -13.44
CA LEU A 175 7.60 -1.97 -13.34
C LEU A 175 7.15 -0.51 -13.37
N THR A 176 6.11 -0.21 -14.16
CA THR A 176 5.49 1.12 -14.17
C THR A 176 4.84 1.43 -12.82
N HIS A 177 4.12 0.45 -12.24
CA HIS A 177 3.49 0.62 -10.93
C HIS A 177 4.52 0.73 -9.80
N PHE A 178 5.64 0.01 -9.88
CA PHE A 178 6.77 0.14 -8.96
C PHE A 178 7.39 1.52 -8.99
N THR A 179 7.58 2.10 -10.16
CA THR A 179 8.06 3.49 -10.31
C THR A 179 7.11 4.48 -9.64
N LEU A 180 5.80 4.34 -9.88
CA LEU A 180 4.77 5.15 -9.23
C LEU A 180 4.84 5.00 -7.69
N MET A 181 4.91 3.76 -7.19
CA MET A 181 4.91 3.49 -5.76
C MET A 181 6.19 3.98 -5.07
N LYS A 182 7.36 3.89 -5.71
CA LYS A 182 8.60 4.48 -5.18
C LYS A 182 8.46 5.98 -4.98
N ASN A 183 7.88 6.70 -5.95
CA ASN A 183 7.63 8.13 -5.82
C ASN A 183 6.59 8.42 -4.73
N PHE A 184 5.50 7.64 -4.69
CA PHE A 184 4.50 7.73 -3.62
C PHE A 184 5.12 7.58 -2.22
N PHE A 185 5.97 6.58 -1.99
CA PHE A 185 6.59 6.37 -0.67
C PHE A 185 7.61 7.44 -0.29
N LYS A 186 8.29 8.06 -1.27
CA LYS A 186 9.21 9.19 -1.06
C LYS A 186 8.47 10.45 -0.65
N GLU A 187 7.35 10.75 -1.31
CA GLU A 187 6.60 12.00 -1.12
C GLU A 187 5.54 11.91 0.00
N LEU A 188 5.08 10.71 0.36
CA LEU A 188 4.05 10.59 1.39
C LEU A 188 4.59 10.95 2.77
N THR A 189 3.73 11.58 3.56
CA THR A 189 3.99 11.92 4.95
C THR A 189 2.81 11.53 5.83
N PHE A 190 3.10 10.95 6.99
CA PHE A 190 2.09 10.68 8.02
C PHE A 190 1.95 11.92 8.90
N LEU A 191 0.80 12.58 8.83
CA LEU A 191 0.55 13.83 9.53
C LEU A 191 0.62 13.63 11.05
N GLY A 192 1.40 14.47 11.74
CA GLY A 192 1.65 14.35 13.18
C GLY A 192 2.66 13.27 13.57
N CYS A 193 3.23 12.53 12.62
CA CYS A 193 4.34 11.62 12.90
C CYS A 193 5.69 12.34 12.74
N LYS A 194 6.48 12.43 13.83
CA LYS A 194 7.78 13.12 13.82
C LYS A 194 8.89 12.37 13.07
N ARG A 195 8.70 11.08 12.77
CA ARG A 195 9.71 10.23 12.13
C ARG A 195 9.10 9.58 10.91
N ALA A 196 9.87 9.47 9.83
CA ALA A 196 9.48 8.67 8.68
C ALA A 196 9.21 7.23 9.12
N SER A 197 8.17 6.61 8.55
CA SER A 197 7.84 5.23 8.89
C SER A 197 8.90 4.30 8.32
N PRO A 198 9.49 3.38 9.10
CA PRO A 198 10.39 2.35 8.58
C PRO A 198 9.76 1.50 7.47
N SER A 199 8.42 1.44 7.38
CA SER A 199 7.74 0.74 6.30
C SER A 199 7.86 1.43 4.94
N GLN A 200 7.99 2.77 4.88
CA GLN A 200 8.13 3.50 3.60
C GLN A 200 9.43 3.10 2.93
N GLU A 201 10.53 3.21 3.67
CA GLU A 201 11.86 2.82 3.21
C GLU A 201 11.94 1.32 2.91
N GLY A 202 11.31 0.49 3.75
CA GLY A 202 11.21 -0.94 3.51
C GLY A 202 10.51 -1.30 2.20
N TRP A 203 9.46 -0.58 1.82
CA TRP A 203 8.81 -0.77 0.52
C TRP A 203 9.72 -0.38 -0.64
N ILE A 204 10.40 0.78 -0.56
CA ILE A 204 11.33 1.23 -1.62
C ILE A 204 12.47 0.22 -1.77
N TRP A 205 13.04 -0.24 -0.66
CA TRP A 205 14.09 -1.27 -0.65
C TRP A 205 13.61 -2.56 -1.32
N SER A 206 12.46 -3.10 -0.88
CA SER A 206 11.92 -4.33 -1.46
C SER A 206 11.62 -4.18 -2.95
N ILE A 207 11.09 -3.04 -3.40
CA ILE A 207 10.84 -2.79 -4.83
C ILE A 207 12.15 -2.77 -5.61
N ASN A 208 13.16 -2.01 -5.14
CA ASN A 208 14.47 -1.95 -5.80
C ASN A 208 15.16 -3.33 -5.82
N GLY A 209 14.94 -4.15 -4.79
CA GLY A 209 15.44 -5.52 -4.74
C GLY A 209 14.75 -6.40 -5.78
N ILE A 210 13.42 -6.36 -5.86
CA ILE A 210 12.65 -7.15 -6.83
C ILE A 210 13.01 -6.77 -8.28
N GLU A 211 13.22 -5.49 -8.57
CA GLU A 211 13.63 -5.01 -9.90
C GLU A 211 15.02 -5.51 -10.34
N ARG A 212 15.83 -6.07 -9.44
CA ARG A 212 17.15 -6.64 -9.74
C ARG A 212 17.15 -8.14 -10.01
N ILE A 213 16.04 -8.83 -9.73
CA ILE A 213 15.90 -10.29 -9.94
C ILE A 213 15.51 -10.55 -11.40
#